data_AF-A0A844MTE6-F1
#
_entry.id   AF-A0A844MTE6-F1
#
_cell.length_a   1.000
_cell.length_b   1.000
_cell.length_c   1.000
_cell.angle_alpha   90.00
_cell.angle_beta   90.00
_cell.angle_gamma   90.00
#
_symmetry.space_group_name_H-M   'P 1'
#
loop_
_entity.id
_entity.type
_entity.pdbx_description
1 polymer ?
#
loop_
_entity_poly.entity_id
_entity_poly.type
_entity_poly.pdbx_seq_one_letter_code
_entity_poly.pdbx_strand_id
1 'polypeptide(L)'
;MNGANIMPDYKQPIDMYEVMGEASPPNEPKGSVDFVYNDEQPIIWENNNTSKLTVRIKNDDKPDGDNVLALTFTQNFTSNFGFSKEIYQAKENLSLGNNEDFFDFEITKKSPFFQTTYIVVEDDEKPNRKTEGTDLVNTIDLRGFNNSDTTNDTVYAKAGDDTVYAGKGNDIVFGQDGNDTLWGHEGNDALIGGSGNDYLNGGDGHDRLDGGLGNDILEGGGGNDIYIVDSKNDQIIDSPGTGIETVIASVDWTLNPGLDHLILIGSAVNGIGNNLNNIIEGNDEDNYLKGGEGNDRLYGYKNDSNYYDYYDGNDILDGWTGDDEVFGGKGNDTLYGWTGNDTLKGNDDNDTLYGEDGDDILNGGYGNDTLFGGNGNDILIGDIGYYADVGDSGSPGNDLFWGGLGADKFVFSATDGKIDTIKDFYTADSDKVLIVKSSFGATSTNQFSYNSSTGALYFQGTQFAIIENKPDGFSTNLHIDLVDTI
;
A
#
# COMPACT_ATOMS: atom_id res chain seq x y z
N MET A 1 -35.72 30.47 7.19
CA MET A 1 -35.94 30.30 5.74
C MET A 1 -34.60 30.44 5.06
N ASN A 2 -34.05 29.28 4.67
CA ASN A 2 -33.04 28.95 3.66
C ASN A 2 -31.92 29.96 3.33
N GLY A 3 -30.67 29.50 3.47
CA GLY A 3 -29.50 30.16 2.89
C GLY A 3 -28.16 29.50 3.24
N ALA A 4 -28.00 28.23 2.84
CA ALA A 4 -26.77 27.47 2.56
C ALA A 4 -25.49 27.72 3.40
N ASN A 5 -25.12 26.68 4.15
CA ASN A 5 -23.74 26.37 4.52
C ASN A 5 -22.89 26.31 3.25
N ILE A 6 -21.80 27.08 3.22
CA ILE A 6 -20.68 26.87 2.31
C ILE A 6 -19.57 26.31 3.19
N MET A 7 -19.60 24.99 3.40
CA MET A 7 -18.35 24.27 3.71
C MET A 7 -17.50 24.34 2.44
N PRO A 8 -16.20 24.64 2.54
CA PRO A 8 -15.32 24.53 1.39
C PRO A 8 -15.26 23.06 0.97
N ASP A 9 -15.60 22.78 -0.30
CA ASP A 9 -15.27 21.51 -0.96
C ASP A 9 -13.77 21.25 -0.72
N TYR A 10 -13.46 20.32 0.18
CA TYR A 10 -12.16 19.69 0.23
C TYR A 10 -12.03 18.88 -1.05
N LYS A 11 -11.34 19.49 -2.03
CA LYS A 11 -10.84 18.76 -3.18
C LYS A 11 -9.92 17.67 -2.65
N GLN A 12 -10.34 16.43 -2.87
CA GLN A 12 -9.48 15.26 -2.85
C GLN A 12 -8.15 15.60 -3.54
N PRO A 13 -6.99 15.42 -2.89
CA PRO A 13 -5.70 15.75 -3.47
C PRO A 13 -5.38 14.76 -4.60
N ILE A 14 -5.44 15.25 -5.84
CA ILE A 14 -4.77 14.75 -7.06
C ILE A 14 -4.46 13.25 -7.04
N ASP A 15 -5.47 12.47 -7.43
CA ASP A 15 -5.38 11.13 -7.97
C ASP A 15 -4.22 11.02 -8.99
N MET A 16 -3.13 10.38 -8.59
CA MET A 16 -2.08 9.90 -9.49
C MET A 16 -2.46 8.49 -10.00
N TYR A 17 -3.65 8.38 -10.58
CA TYR A 17 -4.09 7.19 -11.30
C TYR A 17 -3.63 7.32 -12.75
N GLU A 18 -2.36 6.98 -13.01
CA GLU A 18 -1.92 6.76 -14.39
C GLU A 18 -0.82 5.70 -14.48
N VAL A 19 -0.97 4.56 -13.79
CA VAL A 19 -0.56 3.22 -14.26
C VAL A 19 -1.31 2.16 -13.44
N MET A 20 -2.64 2.05 -13.55
CA MET A 20 -3.41 0.81 -13.33
C MET A 20 -4.81 1.03 -13.91
N GLY A 21 -5.30 0.09 -14.73
CA GLY A 21 -6.66 0.14 -15.27
C GLY A 21 -7.69 0.29 -14.16
N GLU A 22 -8.70 1.13 -14.42
CA GLU A 22 -9.74 1.56 -13.48
C GLU A 22 -10.30 0.41 -12.61
N ALA A 23 -10.18 0.54 -11.28
CA ALA A 23 -11.03 -0.14 -10.33
C ALA A 23 -11.98 0.89 -9.69
N SER A 24 -13.28 0.76 -9.96
CA SER A 24 -14.33 1.59 -9.36
C SER A 24 -14.70 1.11 -7.93
N PRO A 25 -15.17 2.01 -7.05
CA PRO A 25 -15.50 1.73 -5.65
C PRO A 25 -16.71 0.77 -5.44
N PRO A 26 -16.89 0.25 -4.21
CA PRO A 26 -17.38 -1.10 -3.97
C PRO A 26 -18.89 -1.16 -3.88
N ASN A 27 -19.55 -1.71 -4.90
CA ASN A 27 -20.87 -2.36 -4.72
C ASN A 27 -21.28 -3.30 -5.87
N GLU A 28 -20.35 -3.86 -6.65
CA GLU A 28 -20.64 -4.99 -7.53
C GLU A 28 -19.53 -6.05 -7.52
N PRO A 29 -19.87 -7.36 -7.42
CA PRO A 29 -18.91 -8.41 -7.72
C PRO A 29 -18.82 -8.56 -9.24
N LYS A 30 -17.72 -8.12 -9.86
CA LYS A 30 -17.14 -8.70 -11.10
C LYS A 30 -15.93 -7.88 -11.60
N GLY A 31 -14.76 -8.52 -11.61
CA GLY A 31 -13.62 -8.07 -12.40
C GLY A 31 -13.93 -8.15 -13.90
N SER A 32 -14.07 -7.00 -14.53
CA SER A 32 -13.83 -6.81 -15.96
C SER A 32 -12.84 -5.67 -16.10
N VAL A 33 -11.69 -5.93 -16.71
CA VAL A 33 -10.74 -4.87 -17.07
C VAL A 33 -10.85 -4.70 -18.58
N ASP A 34 -11.32 -3.53 -19.03
CA ASP A 34 -11.32 -3.16 -20.43
C ASP A 34 -9.92 -2.66 -20.80
N PHE A 35 -9.19 -3.37 -21.66
CA PHE A 35 -7.89 -2.92 -22.17
C PHE A 35 -8.05 -2.39 -23.59
N VAL A 36 -7.50 -1.19 -23.84
CA VAL A 36 -7.24 -0.73 -25.21
C VAL A 36 -5.82 -1.17 -25.55
N TYR A 37 -5.69 -2.12 -26.48
CA TYR A 37 -4.40 -2.55 -27.00
C TYR A 37 -3.78 -1.41 -27.81
N ASN A 38 -2.79 -0.74 -27.23
CA ASN A 38 -1.90 0.16 -27.96
C ASN A 38 -0.49 -0.43 -27.85
N ASP A 39 -0.08 -1.24 -28.84
CA ASP A 39 1.27 -1.53 -29.39
C ASP A 39 2.57 -1.44 -28.53
N GLU A 40 2.57 -1.19 -27.23
CA GLU A 40 3.76 -0.77 -26.47
C GLU A 40 3.98 -1.50 -25.13
N GLN A 41 3.09 -2.41 -24.72
CA GLN A 41 3.18 -3.10 -23.41
C GLN A 41 2.63 -4.55 -23.44
N PRO A 42 3.33 -5.55 -22.89
CA PRO A 42 2.73 -6.85 -22.60
C PRO A 42 1.65 -6.74 -21.51
N ILE A 43 0.54 -7.47 -21.66
CA ILE A 43 -0.55 -7.50 -20.67
C ILE A 43 -0.24 -8.60 -19.65
N ILE A 44 0.27 -8.21 -18.49
CA ILE A 44 0.53 -9.13 -17.38
C ILE A 44 -0.62 -9.01 -16.37
N TRP A 45 -1.34 -10.12 -16.15
CA TRP A 45 -2.46 -10.15 -15.21
C TRP A 45 -2.09 -10.97 -13.97
N GLU A 46 -2.03 -10.29 -12.84
CA GLU A 46 -1.83 -10.88 -11.52
C GLU A 46 -3.03 -10.49 -10.66
N ASN A 47 -3.88 -11.47 -10.31
CA ASN A 47 -5.04 -11.21 -9.46
C ASN A 47 -5.29 -12.38 -8.52
N ASN A 48 -5.38 -12.05 -7.22
CA ASN A 48 -5.60 -13.00 -6.13
C ASN A 48 -7.07 -13.13 -5.69
N ASN A 49 -7.95 -12.23 -6.13
CA ASN A 49 -9.30 -12.10 -5.57
C ASN A 49 -10.44 -12.43 -6.54
N THR A 50 -10.15 -12.69 -7.81
CA THR A 50 -11.16 -13.16 -8.76
C THR A 50 -10.79 -14.52 -9.35
N SER A 51 -11.73 -15.45 -9.30
CA SER A 51 -11.62 -16.75 -9.97
C SER A 51 -11.73 -16.64 -11.50
N LYS A 52 -11.76 -15.42 -12.06
CA LYS A 52 -12.13 -15.14 -13.44
C LYS A 52 -11.51 -13.83 -13.96
N LEU A 53 -10.68 -13.90 -14.99
CA LEU A 53 -10.26 -12.77 -15.83
C LEU A 53 -11.16 -12.69 -17.05
N THR A 54 -11.61 -11.48 -17.40
CA THR A 54 -12.17 -11.18 -18.73
C THR A 54 -11.21 -10.24 -19.44
N VAL A 55 -10.56 -10.71 -20.51
CA VAL A 55 -9.69 -9.86 -21.37
C VAL A 55 -10.49 -9.48 -22.60
N ARG A 56 -10.65 -8.19 -22.85
CA ARG A 56 -11.22 -7.65 -24.08
C ARG A 56 -10.11 -7.07 -24.94
N ILE A 57 -9.93 -7.60 -26.14
CA ILE A 57 -8.92 -7.09 -27.10
C ILE A 57 -9.68 -6.44 -28.26
N LYS A 58 -9.36 -5.18 -28.56
CA LYS A 58 -9.84 -4.47 -29.75
C LYS A 58 -8.89 -4.72 -30.91
N ASN A 59 -9.39 -5.24 -32.03
CA ASN A 59 -8.59 -5.37 -33.25
C ASN A 59 -8.73 -4.09 -34.09
N ASP A 60 -7.74 -3.20 -34.03
CA ASP A 60 -7.77 -1.91 -34.74
C ASP A 60 -7.23 -1.97 -36.18
N ASP A 61 -6.62 -3.09 -36.63
CA ASP A 61 -6.09 -3.23 -37.98
C ASP A 61 -6.71 -4.43 -38.74
N LYS A 62 -7.60 -4.11 -39.69
CA LYS A 62 -7.93 -5.02 -40.80
C LYS A 62 -7.09 -4.69 -42.03
N PRO A 63 -6.33 -5.67 -42.53
CA PRO A 63 -6.36 -5.96 -43.96
C PRO A 63 -6.87 -7.39 -44.21
N ASP A 64 -7.53 -7.59 -45.34
CA ASP A 64 -8.18 -8.83 -45.72
C ASP A 64 -7.24 -10.06 -45.71
N GLY A 65 -7.55 -11.06 -44.88
CA GLY A 65 -7.18 -12.46 -45.09
C GLY A 65 -6.41 -13.12 -43.95
N ASP A 66 -7.05 -14.12 -43.32
CA ASP A 66 -6.44 -15.09 -42.40
C ASP A 66 -5.67 -14.53 -41.18
N ASN A 67 -6.22 -13.51 -40.49
CA ASN A 67 -5.76 -13.09 -39.16
C ASN A 67 -5.99 -14.24 -38.15
N VAL A 68 -4.96 -15.03 -37.87
CA VAL A 68 -4.95 -15.96 -36.74
C VAL A 68 -4.32 -15.22 -35.56
N LEU A 69 -5.14 -14.73 -34.63
CA LEU A 69 -4.62 -14.25 -33.35
C LEU A 69 -4.09 -15.49 -32.58
N ALA A 70 -2.77 -15.67 -32.53
CA ALA A 70 -2.17 -16.76 -31.79
C ALA A 70 -2.00 -16.35 -30.31
N LEU A 71 -2.97 -16.68 -29.48
CA LEU A 71 -2.80 -16.60 -28.03
C LEU A 71 -1.98 -17.79 -27.54
N THR A 72 -0.71 -17.53 -27.24
CA THR A 72 0.14 -18.50 -26.57
C THR A 72 -0.03 -18.34 -25.07
N PHE A 73 -0.76 -19.26 -24.44
CA PHE A 73 -0.76 -19.39 -22.99
C PHE A 73 0.51 -20.15 -22.57
N THR A 74 1.55 -19.43 -22.16
CA THR A 74 2.72 -20.06 -21.55
C THR A 74 2.42 -20.30 -20.07
N GLN A 75 2.01 -21.52 -19.73
CA GLN A 75 1.98 -21.97 -18.34
C GLN A 75 3.39 -22.27 -17.88
N ASN A 76 3.88 -21.56 -16.86
CA ASN A 76 5.01 -22.04 -16.07
C ASN A 76 4.50 -23.16 -15.15
N PHE A 77 4.87 -24.40 -15.47
CA PHE A 77 4.57 -25.55 -14.61
C PHE A 77 5.46 -25.50 -13.38
N THR A 78 4.98 -24.83 -12.33
CA THR A 78 5.50 -25.01 -10.97
C THR A 78 5.02 -26.35 -10.41
N SER A 79 5.71 -27.45 -10.72
CA SER A 79 5.96 -28.58 -9.79
C SER A 79 6.32 -29.90 -10.49
N ASN A 80 7.18 -30.66 -9.80
CA ASN A 80 7.61 -32.02 -10.10
C ASN A 80 6.52 -33.09 -9.87
N PHE A 81 5.26 -32.84 -10.25
CA PHE A 81 4.18 -33.84 -10.26
C PHE A 81 3.43 -33.81 -11.59
N GLY A 82 3.57 -34.89 -12.35
CA GLY A 82 2.94 -35.03 -13.67
C GLY A 82 1.42 -34.88 -13.61
N PHE A 83 0.92 -33.75 -14.12
CA PHE A 83 -0.48 -33.54 -14.44
C PHE A 83 -0.63 -32.88 -15.82
N SER A 84 -1.65 -33.30 -16.53
CA SER A 84 -1.92 -33.03 -17.95
C SER A 84 -2.34 -31.59 -18.24
N LYS A 85 -1.98 -31.15 -19.45
CA LYS A 85 -2.29 -29.98 -20.30
C LYS A 85 -3.70 -29.31 -20.23
N GLU A 86 -4.52 -29.51 -19.20
CA GLU A 86 -5.91 -29.03 -19.16
C GLU A 86 -6.23 -28.34 -17.82
N ILE A 87 -5.85 -27.07 -17.66
CA ILE A 87 -6.24 -26.30 -16.44
C ILE A 87 -7.05 -25.03 -16.75
N TYR A 88 -7.03 -24.51 -17.99
CA TYR A 88 -7.91 -23.41 -18.42
C TYR A 88 -8.88 -23.85 -19.53
N GLN A 89 -10.16 -23.51 -19.43
CA GLN A 89 -11.10 -23.57 -20.56
C GLN A 89 -11.25 -22.17 -21.12
N ALA A 90 -10.49 -21.83 -22.18
CA ALA A 90 -10.82 -20.66 -22.99
C ALA A 90 -12.13 -20.96 -23.72
N LYS A 91 -13.19 -20.21 -23.40
CA LYS A 91 -14.45 -20.30 -24.13
C LYS A 91 -14.45 -19.17 -25.15
N GLU A 92 -14.08 -19.48 -26.39
CA GLU A 92 -14.24 -18.53 -27.50
C GLU A 92 -15.72 -18.17 -27.63
N ASN A 93 -16.11 -16.97 -27.22
CA ASN A 93 -17.40 -16.40 -27.56
C ASN A 93 -17.16 -15.31 -28.60
N LEU A 94 -17.17 -15.70 -29.87
CA LEU A 94 -17.13 -14.74 -30.97
C LEU A 94 -18.46 -13.97 -31.00
N SER A 95 -18.49 -12.77 -30.43
CA SER A 95 -19.63 -11.86 -30.56
C SER A 95 -19.36 -10.88 -31.71
N LEU A 96 -19.75 -11.27 -32.92
CA LEU A 96 -19.76 -10.37 -34.08
C LEU A 96 -20.88 -9.33 -33.91
N GLY A 97 -20.57 -8.26 -33.17
CA GLY A 97 -21.38 -7.05 -33.08
C GLY A 97 -21.00 -6.09 -34.20
N ASN A 98 -21.98 -5.49 -34.87
CA ASN A 98 -21.73 -4.61 -36.01
C ASN A 98 -20.90 -3.37 -35.59
N ASN A 99 -19.66 -3.33 -36.07
CA ASN A 99 -18.71 -2.21 -36.20
C ASN A 99 -17.47 -2.12 -35.28
N GLU A 100 -17.24 -3.02 -34.32
CA GLU A 100 -15.92 -3.16 -33.69
C GLU A 100 -15.68 -4.64 -33.36
N ASP A 101 -14.62 -5.24 -33.91
CA ASP A 101 -14.29 -6.65 -33.68
C ASP A 101 -13.52 -6.76 -32.36
N PHE A 102 -14.21 -7.22 -31.32
CA PHE A 102 -13.62 -7.52 -30.02
C PHE A 102 -13.47 -9.02 -29.79
N PHE A 103 -12.36 -9.44 -29.20
CA PHE A 103 -12.18 -10.78 -28.67
C PHE A 103 -12.30 -10.75 -27.14
N ASP A 104 -13.28 -11.47 -26.61
CA ASP A 104 -13.45 -11.65 -25.16
C ASP A 104 -12.87 -13.02 -24.74
N PHE A 105 -11.86 -13.02 -23.87
CA PHE A 105 -11.30 -14.23 -23.26
C PHE A 105 -11.72 -14.34 -21.81
N GLU A 106 -12.15 -15.54 -21.42
CA GLU A 106 -12.45 -15.87 -20.03
C GLU A 106 -11.42 -16.88 -19.51
N ILE A 107 -10.63 -16.47 -18.53
CA ILE A 107 -9.63 -17.34 -17.87
C ILE A 107 -10.10 -17.61 -16.45
N THR A 108 -10.31 -18.89 -16.10
CA THR A 108 -10.78 -19.30 -14.76
C THR A 108 -9.67 -20.01 -13.98
N LYS A 109 -9.28 -19.47 -12.81
CA LYS A 109 -8.28 -20.07 -11.90
C LYS A 109 -8.89 -21.31 -11.20
N LYS A 110 -8.18 -22.44 -11.19
CA LYS A 110 -8.60 -23.69 -10.50
C LYS A 110 -7.79 -24.04 -9.25
N SER A 111 -6.73 -23.28 -8.92
CA SER A 111 -5.81 -23.58 -7.81
C SER A 111 -5.74 -22.43 -6.80
N PRO A 112 -5.63 -22.70 -5.48
CA PRO A 112 -5.46 -21.68 -4.44
C PRO A 112 -4.01 -21.22 -4.23
N PHE A 113 -3.02 -21.81 -4.91
CA PHE A 113 -1.60 -21.44 -4.75
C PHE A 113 -1.21 -20.33 -5.74
N PHE A 114 -0.30 -19.45 -5.31
CA PHE A 114 0.25 -18.36 -6.12
C PHE A 114 0.92 -18.93 -7.38
N GLN A 115 0.48 -18.45 -8.55
CA GLN A 115 1.08 -18.76 -9.85
C GLN A 115 0.97 -17.49 -10.68
N THR A 116 2.12 -16.90 -11.02
CA THR A 116 2.17 -15.83 -12.02
C THR A 116 1.78 -16.41 -13.37
N THR A 117 0.75 -15.82 -14.00
CA THR A 117 0.27 -16.24 -15.32
C THR A 117 0.62 -15.15 -16.33
N TYR A 118 1.65 -15.39 -17.14
CA TYR A 118 2.02 -14.47 -18.22
C TYR A 118 1.12 -14.72 -19.44
N ILE A 119 0.51 -13.67 -19.98
CA ILE A 119 -0.27 -13.73 -21.21
C ILE A 119 0.46 -12.89 -22.24
N VAL A 120 1.10 -13.56 -23.20
CA VAL A 120 1.69 -12.88 -24.35
C VAL A 120 0.66 -12.89 -25.47
N VAL A 121 0.21 -11.69 -25.87
CA VAL A 121 -0.61 -11.51 -27.07
C VAL A 121 0.33 -11.12 -28.20
N GLU A 122 0.56 -12.05 -29.14
CA GLU A 122 1.44 -11.85 -30.29
C GLU A 122 0.60 -11.41 -31.52
N ASP A 123 1.06 -10.38 -32.25
CA ASP A 123 0.57 -10.01 -33.58
C ASP A 123 1.51 -10.62 -34.64
N ASP A 124 1.02 -11.58 -35.43
CA ASP A 124 1.78 -12.31 -36.44
C ASP A 124 2.28 -11.42 -37.61
N GLU A 125 1.82 -10.16 -37.73
CA GLU A 125 2.19 -9.25 -38.84
C GLU A 125 3.23 -8.16 -38.49
N LYS A 126 3.62 -8.00 -37.21
CA LYS A 126 4.67 -7.03 -36.78
C LYS A 126 5.99 -7.74 -36.44
N PRO A 127 7.16 -7.08 -36.56
CA PRO A 127 8.46 -7.74 -36.70
C PRO A 127 9.04 -8.23 -35.36
N ASN A 128 8.23 -8.75 -34.45
CA ASN A 128 8.75 -9.33 -33.21
C ASN A 128 9.51 -10.60 -33.57
N ARG A 129 10.82 -10.65 -33.30
CA ARG A 129 11.63 -11.81 -33.65
C ARG A 129 11.47 -12.87 -32.56
N LYS A 130 10.63 -13.86 -32.82
CA LYS A 130 10.54 -15.05 -31.97
C LYS A 130 11.81 -15.88 -32.07
N THR A 131 12.52 -16.02 -30.96
CA THR A 131 13.70 -16.89 -30.88
C THR A 131 13.50 -17.92 -29.78
N GLU A 132 13.39 -19.19 -30.18
CA GLU A 132 13.44 -20.30 -29.25
C GLU A 132 14.87 -20.83 -29.14
N GLY A 133 15.36 -20.94 -27.92
CA GLY A 133 16.56 -21.68 -27.57
C GLY A 133 16.44 -23.17 -27.93
N THR A 134 17.58 -23.83 -27.95
CA THR A 134 17.68 -25.29 -28.03
C THR A 134 18.60 -25.75 -26.92
N ASP A 135 18.32 -26.88 -26.26
CA ASP A 135 19.10 -27.47 -25.16
C ASP A 135 20.61 -27.73 -25.45
N LEU A 136 21.11 -27.33 -26.63
CA LEU A 136 22.51 -27.43 -27.07
C LEU A 136 23.21 -26.06 -27.15
N VAL A 137 22.48 -24.95 -26.99
CA VAL A 137 22.96 -23.58 -27.19
C VAL A 137 22.61 -22.75 -25.97
N ASN A 138 23.54 -22.67 -25.03
CA ASN A 138 23.43 -21.91 -23.79
C ASN A 138 23.65 -20.39 -23.98
N THR A 139 23.63 -19.89 -25.22
CA THR A 139 23.82 -18.45 -25.48
C THR A 139 22.97 -17.99 -26.66
N ILE A 140 22.03 -17.09 -26.38
CA ILE A 140 21.17 -16.41 -27.35
C ILE A 140 21.63 -14.94 -27.40
N ASP A 141 22.04 -14.47 -28.57
CA ASP A 141 22.50 -13.08 -28.76
C ASP A 141 21.70 -12.42 -29.89
N LEU A 142 20.81 -11.52 -29.53
CA LEU A 142 19.87 -10.84 -30.43
C LEU A 142 20.23 -9.39 -30.71
N ARG A 143 21.31 -8.86 -30.11
CA ARG A 143 21.78 -7.47 -30.29
C ARG A 143 22.06 -7.08 -31.75
N GLY A 144 22.19 -8.03 -32.66
CA GLY A 144 22.50 -7.78 -34.07
C GLY A 144 23.94 -7.29 -34.30
N PHE A 145 24.29 -6.99 -35.56
CA PHE A 145 25.64 -6.53 -35.90
C PHE A 145 25.90 -5.11 -35.36
N ASN A 146 26.90 -4.94 -34.48
CA ASN A 146 27.20 -3.70 -33.76
C ASN A 146 26.09 -3.22 -32.79
N ASN A 147 25.34 -4.13 -32.16
CA ASN A 147 24.32 -3.79 -31.16
C ASN A 147 23.24 -2.84 -31.71
N SER A 148 22.82 -3.08 -32.95
CA SER A 148 21.92 -2.20 -33.69
C SER A 148 20.50 -2.73 -33.80
N ASP A 149 20.23 -3.94 -33.28
CA ASP A 149 18.86 -4.45 -33.28
C ASP A 149 18.01 -3.63 -32.33
N THR A 150 16.85 -3.19 -32.80
CA THR A 150 15.90 -2.32 -32.07
C THR A 150 14.50 -2.91 -32.09
N THR A 151 14.37 -4.20 -32.41
CA THR A 151 13.10 -4.89 -32.47
C THR A 151 12.72 -5.40 -31.10
N ASN A 152 11.43 -5.41 -30.81
CA ASN A 152 10.90 -6.04 -29.61
C ASN A 152 10.89 -7.55 -29.81
N ASP A 153 11.64 -8.28 -29.00
CA ASP A 153 11.86 -9.71 -29.16
C ASP A 153 11.14 -10.50 -28.08
N THR A 154 10.79 -11.75 -28.40
CA THR A 154 10.28 -12.70 -27.41
C THR A 154 11.14 -13.95 -27.45
N VAL A 155 11.78 -14.24 -26.31
CA VAL A 155 12.80 -15.27 -26.17
C VAL A 155 12.39 -16.32 -25.17
N TYR A 156 12.54 -17.58 -25.55
CA TYR A 156 12.35 -18.73 -24.66
C TYR A 156 13.64 -19.55 -24.63
N ALA A 157 14.42 -19.46 -23.54
CA ALA A 157 15.74 -20.09 -23.43
C ALA A 157 15.64 -21.62 -23.24
N LYS A 158 14.67 -22.06 -22.42
CA LYS A 158 14.27 -23.46 -22.13
C LYS A 158 15.06 -24.03 -20.96
N ALA A 159 15.41 -25.32 -21.02
CA ALA A 159 16.07 -25.97 -19.89
C ALA A 159 17.59 -25.91 -20.06
N GLY A 160 18.29 -25.64 -18.95
CA GLY A 160 19.73 -25.50 -18.88
C GLY A 160 20.13 -24.11 -18.38
N ASP A 161 21.39 -23.95 -17.96
CA ASP A 161 21.91 -22.63 -17.60
C ASP A 161 22.17 -21.83 -18.89
N ASP A 162 21.34 -20.83 -19.17
CA ASP A 162 21.36 -20.05 -20.41
C ASP A 162 21.90 -18.62 -20.21
N THR A 163 22.38 -18.03 -21.30
CA THR A 163 22.76 -16.61 -21.36
C THR A 163 22.03 -15.94 -22.51
N VAL A 164 21.21 -14.93 -22.23
CA VAL A 164 20.41 -14.22 -23.23
C VAL A 164 20.82 -12.75 -23.27
N TYR A 165 21.09 -12.23 -24.47
CA TYR A 165 21.20 -10.80 -24.75
C TYR A 165 20.07 -10.40 -25.68
N ALA A 166 19.06 -9.69 -25.16
CA ALA A 166 17.82 -9.37 -25.87
C ALA A 166 18.02 -8.23 -26.89
N GLY A 167 18.75 -7.18 -26.52
CA GLY A 167 19.15 -6.15 -27.49
C GLY A 167 18.49 -4.82 -27.18
N LYS A 168 18.28 -3.97 -28.18
CA LYS A 168 17.46 -2.78 -27.94
C LYS A 168 16.03 -3.14 -28.31
N GLY A 169 15.06 -2.44 -27.74
CA GLY A 169 13.64 -2.75 -27.93
C GLY A 169 13.02 -3.10 -26.59
N ASN A 170 11.70 -3.28 -26.57
CA ASN A 170 11.00 -3.73 -25.38
C ASN A 170 10.84 -5.25 -25.48
N ASP A 171 11.72 -5.98 -24.82
CA ASP A 171 11.89 -7.41 -24.98
C ASP A 171 11.16 -8.21 -23.89
N ILE A 172 10.82 -9.46 -24.20
CA ILE A 172 10.30 -10.42 -23.24
C ILE A 172 11.20 -11.66 -23.26
N VAL A 173 11.81 -11.98 -22.12
CA VAL A 173 12.76 -13.09 -22.02
C VAL A 173 12.32 -14.05 -20.92
N PHE A 174 12.19 -15.33 -21.27
CA PHE A 174 11.94 -16.42 -20.35
C PHE A 174 13.16 -17.36 -20.29
N GLY A 175 13.84 -17.40 -19.14
CA GLY A 175 14.91 -18.36 -18.84
C GLY A 175 14.38 -19.79 -18.78
N GLN A 176 13.42 -20.03 -17.89
CA GLN A 176 12.80 -21.32 -17.53
C GLN A 176 13.62 -22.11 -16.51
N ASP A 177 14.11 -23.31 -16.84
CA ASP A 177 14.78 -24.18 -15.85
C ASP A 177 16.30 -24.00 -15.96
N GLY A 178 17.00 -23.53 -14.94
CA GLY A 178 18.45 -23.32 -15.03
C GLY A 178 18.91 -22.15 -14.17
N ASN A 179 20.23 -21.95 -14.06
CA ASN A 179 20.78 -20.71 -13.52
C ASN A 179 21.09 -19.80 -14.72
N ASP A 180 20.15 -18.94 -15.05
CA ASP A 180 20.15 -18.14 -16.26
C ASP A 180 20.80 -16.77 -16.05
N THR A 181 21.29 -16.19 -17.14
CA THR A 181 21.82 -14.83 -17.19
C THR A 181 21.12 -14.07 -18.29
N LEU A 182 20.20 -13.18 -17.94
CA LEU A 182 19.34 -12.46 -18.87
C LEU A 182 19.72 -10.98 -18.90
N TRP A 183 19.93 -10.43 -20.10
CA TRP A 183 20.22 -9.01 -20.34
C TRP A 183 19.16 -8.42 -21.27
N GLY A 184 18.41 -7.45 -20.77
CA GLY A 184 17.48 -6.63 -21.56
C GLY A 184 18.24 -5.69 -22.50
N HIS A 185 19.00 -4.76 -21.90
CA HIS A 185 19.77 -3.67 -22.49
C HIS A 185 19.03 -2.33 -22.62
N GLU A 186 18.53 -1.92 -23.78
CA GLU A 186 17.87 -0.61 -23.92
C GLU A 186 16.40 -0.81 -24.28
N GLY A 187 15.48 -0.25 -23.51
CA GLY A 187 14.05 -0.38 -23.72
C GLY A 187 13.38 -0.90 -22.45
N ASN A 188 12.05 -1.04 -22.49
CA ASN A 188 11.29 -1.49 -21.34
C ASN A 188 11.11 -3.00 -21.43
N ASP A 189 11.91 -3.74 -20.69
CA ASP A 189 12.06 -5.18 -20.80
C ASP A 189 11.29 -5.95 -19.72
N ALA A 190 10.82 -7.14 -20.06
CA ALA A 190 10.25 -8.10 -19.12
C ALA A 190 11.14 -9.35 -19.07
N LEU A 191 11.88 -9.51 -17.98
CA LEU A 191 12.81 -10.61 -17.77
C LEU A 191 12.27 -11.57 -16.71
N ILE A 192 12.14 -12.84 -17.05
CA ILE A 192 11.64 -13.90 -16.18
C ILE A 192 12.68 -15.01 -16.10
N GLY A 193 13.33 -15.17 -14.93
CA GLY A 193 14.35 -16.19 -14.66
C GLY A 193 13.75 -17.59 -14.70
N GLY A 194 12.93 -17.93 -13.71
CA GLY A 194 12.14 -19.15 -13.71
C GLY A 194 12.48 -20.06 -12.53
N SER A 195 13.36 -21.04 -12.71
CA SER A 195 13.76 -21.98 -11.67
C SER A 195 15.27 -22.14 -11.64
N GLY A 196 15.92 -21.69 -10.59
CA GLY A 196 17.36 -21.79 -10.40
C GLY A 196 17.89 -20.64 -9.57
N ASN A 197 19.14 -20.22 -9.74
CA ASN A 197 19.58 -18.94 -9.19
C ASN A 197 20.01 -18.08 -10.37
N ASP A 198 19.16 -17.13 -10.71
CA ASP A 198 19.23 -16.38 -11.95
C ASP A 198 19.87 -15.01 -11.72
N TYR A 199 20.44 -14.45 -12.80
CA TYR A 199 20.91 -13.08 -12.87
C TYR A 199 20.16 -12.35 -13.97
N LEU A 200 19.39 -11.33 -13.60
CA LEU A 200 18.59 -10.51 -14.52
C LEU A 200 19.13 -9.08 -14.48
N ASN A 201 19.44 -8.53 -15.65
CA ASN A 201 19.83 -7.14 -15.84
C ASN A 201 18.90 -6.48 -16.86
N GLY A 202 18.07 -5.54 -16.39
CA GLY A 202 17.12 -4.78 -17.22
C GLY A 202 17.85 -3.87 -18.19
N GLY A 203 18.60 -2.91 -17.66
CA GLY A 203 19.43 -1.99 -18.44
C GLY A 203 18.89 -0.57 -18.37
N ASP A 204 18.77 0.13 -19.50
CA ASP A 204 18.13 1.44 -19.57
C ASP A 204 16.65 1.24 -19.94
N GLY A 205 15.72 1.74 -19.14
CA GLY A 205 14.28 1.60 -19.40
C GLY A 205 13.45 1.43 -18.14
N HIS A 206 12.17 1.13 -18.32
CA HIS A 206 11.27 0.74 -17.24
C HIS A 206 11.10 -0.77 -17.29
N ASP A 207 11.89 -1.47 -16.49
CA ASP A 207 12.04 -2.91 -16.61
C ASP A 207 11.22 -3.65 -15.55
N ARG A 208 10.81 -4.87 -15.89
CA ARG A 208 10.16 -5.81 -14.98
C ARG A 208 11.01 -7.06 -14.85
N LEU A 209 11.50 -7.31 -13.65
CA LEU A 209 12.42 -8.39 -13.33
C LEU A 209 11.75 -9.37 -12.35
N ASP A 210 11.58 -10.61 -12.78
CA ASP A 210 11.01 -11.70 -11.98
C ASP A 210 12.02 -12.85 -11.91
N GLY A 211 12.68 -13.01 -10.78
CA GLY A 211 13.65 -14.09 -10.58
C GLY A 211 12.99 -15.47 -10.64
N GLY A 212 11.77 -15.57 -10.13
CA GLY A 212 11.10 -16.84 -9.92
C GLY A 212 11.73 -17.64 -8.77
N LEU A 213 11.64 -18.98 -8.88
CA LEU A 213 12.09 -19.86 -7.81
C LEU A 213 13.61 -19.83 -7.71
N GLY A 214 14.14 -19.28 -6.63
CA GLY A 214 15.58 -19.13 -6.60
C GLY A 214 16.16 -18.40 -5.41
N ASN A 215 17.43 -18.07 -5.57
CA ASN A 215 18.01 -16.94 -4.86
C ASN A 215 18.68 -16.10 -5.94
N ASP A 216 17.95 -15.10 -6.41
CA ASP A 216 18.25 -14.44 -7.67
C ASP A 216 18.94 -13.11 -7.44
N ILE A 217 19.55 -12.57 -8.50
CA ILE A 217 20.11 -11.23 -8.52
C ILE A 217 19.38 -10.44 -9.60
N LEU A 218 18.69 -9.38 -9.19
CA LEU A 218 17.89 -8.52 -10.05
C LEU A 218 18.53 -7.12 -10.09
N GLU A 219 18.90 -6.66 -11.28
CA GLU A 219 19.50 -5.35 -11.52
C GLU A 219 18.66 -4.60 -12.56
N GLY A 220 17.84 -3.64 -12.12
CA GLY A 220 16.94 -2.90 -13.01
C GLY A 220 17.70 -1.91 -13.88
N GLY A 221 18.50 -1.04 -13.27
CA GLY A 221 19.39 -0.14 -13.99
C GLY A 221 18.85 1.28 -14.05
N GLY A 222 18.40 1.73 -15.22
CA GLY A 222 18.07 3.12 -15.47
C GLY A 222 16.59 3.33 -15.75
N GLY A 223 15.81 3.66 -14.73
CA GLY A 223 14.40 4.05 -14.87
C GLY A 223 13.61 3.59 -13.66
N ASN A 224 12.29 3.66 -13.75
CA ASN A 224 11.37 3.09 -12.75
C ASN A 224 11.20 1.59 -13.02
N ASP A 225 11.81 0.76 -12.19
CA ASP A 225 11.81 -0.69 -12.37
C ASP A 225 10.90 -1.41 -11.36
N ILE A 226 10.42 -2.58 -11.75
CA ILE A 226 9.62 -3.49 -10.91
C ILE A 226 10.40 -4.76 -10.67
N TYR A 227 10.61 -5.10 -9.40
CA TYR A 227 11.29 -6.29 -8.94
C TYR A 227 10.30 -7.23 -8.26
N ILE A 228 10.22 -8.48 -8.70
CA ILE A 228 9.37 -9.50 -8.08
C ILE A 228 10.27 -10.48 -7.32
N VAL A 229 10.03 -10.60 -6.03
CA VAL A 229 10.84 -11.41 -5.13
C VAL A 229 10.00 -12.46 -4.41
N ASP A 230 10.46 -13.70 -4.45
CA ASP A 230 9.81 -14.85 -3.78
C ASP A 230 10.70 -15.58 -2.78
N SER A 231 11.96 -15.15 -2.68
CA SER A 231 12.93 -15.68 -1.73
C SER A 231 13.57 -14.56 -0.93
N LYS A 232 13.71 -14.79 0.39
CA LYS A 232 14.41 -13.84 1.28
C LYS A 232 15.89 -13.66 0.97
N ASN A 233 16.43 -14.49 0.08
CA ASN A 233 17.82 -14.42 -0.35
C ASN A 233 17.98 -13.78 -1.73
N ASP A 234 16.88 -13.37 -2.38
CA ASP A 234 16.96 -12.56 -3.59
C ASP A 234 17.70 -11.26 -3.28
N GLN A 235 18.41 -10.75 -4.27
CA GLN A 235 19.20 -9.53 -4.15
C GLN A 235 18.79 -8.56 -5.24
N ILE A 236 18.29 -7.41 -4.82
CA ILE A 236 18.09 -6.27 -5.71
C ILE A 236 19.34 -5.41 -5.66
N ILE A 237 19.98 -5.25 -6.81
CA ILE A 237 21.09 -4.34 -7.02
C ILE A 237 20.55 -3.21 -7.88
N ASP A 238 20.34 -2.06 -7.27
CA ASP A 238 19.96 -0.88 -8.03
C ASP A 238 21.02 0.20 -7.89
N SER A 239 21.26 0.91 -8.99
CA SER A 239 22.10 2.10 -8.94
C SER A 239 21.19 3.25 -8.56
N PRO A 240 21.46 4.01 -7.47
CA PRO A 240 20.55 5.02 -6.96
C PRO A 240 20.13 5.98 -8.09
N GLY A 241 18.95 5.72 -8.62
CA GLY A 241 18.37 6.34 -9.80
C GLY A 241 17.64 7.62 -9.42
N THR A 242 16.97 8.20 -10.41
CA THR A 242 15.97 9.26 -10.18
C THR A 242 14.55 8.74 -10.37
N GLY A 243 14.39 7.42 -10.38
CA GLY A 243 13.13 6.73 -10.61
C GLY A 243 12.35 6.50 -9.33
N ILE A 244 11.24 5.76 -9.46
CA ILE A 244 10.54 5.14 -8.34
C ILE A 244 10.63 3.64 -8.57
N GLU A 245 11.44 2.97 -7.76
CA GLU A 245 11.71 1.55 -7.88
C GLU A 245 10.75 0.77 -6.97
N THR A 246 10.03 -0.19 -7.55
CA THR A 246 8.96 -0.94 -6.89
C THR A 246 9.37 -2.39 -6.66
N VAL A 247 9.22 -2.87 -5.42
CA VAL A 247 9.37 -4.27 -5.05
C VAL A 247 8.02 -4.88 -4.77
N ILE A 248 7.69 -5.98 -5.45
CA ILE A 248 6.54 -6.81 -5.15
C ILE A 248 7.06 -8.08 -4.47
N ALA A 249 6.73 -8.27 -3.20
CA ALA A 249 7.32 -9.31 -2.37
C ALA A 249 6.28 -10.31 -1.86
N SER A 250 6.47 -11.59 -2.19
CA SER A 250 5.66 -12.70 -1.61
C SER A 250 6.23 -13.27 -0.30
N VAL A 251 7.35 -12.71 0.14
CA VAL A 251 8.04 -12.96 1.39
C VAL A 251 8.25 -11.66 2.16
N ASP A 252 8.49 -11.75 3.46
CA ASP A 252 8.90 -10.58 4.24
C ASP A 252 10.11 -9.88 3.61
N TRP A 253 10.06 -8.56 3.51
CA TRP A 253 11.05 -7.79 2.78
C TRP A 253 11.48 -6.51 3.52
N THR A 254 12.72 -6.11 3.28
CA THR A 254 13.27 -4.82 3.73
C THR A 254 13.90 -4.14 2.53
N LEU A 255 13.46 -2.91 2.25
CA LEU A 255 13.98 -2.13 1.13
C LEU A 255 15.45 -1.80 1.35
N ASN A 256 16.29 -2.16 0.37
CA ASN A 256 17.66 -1.67 0.31
C ASN A 256 17.67 -0.16 -0.06
N PRO A 257 18.75 0.58 0.22
CA PRO A 257 18.87 1.97 -0.20
C PRO A 257 18.68 2.13 -1.71
N GLY A 258 17.89 3.12 -2.11
CA GLY A 258 17.56 3.38 -3.52
C GLY A 258 16.24 2.77 -3.98
N LEU A 259 15.56 1.98 -3.14
CA LEU A 259 14.23 1.46 -3.44
C LEU A 259 13.17 2.29 -2.72
N ASP A 260 12.08 2.63 -3.41
CA ASP A 260 11.08 3.57 -2.91
C ASP A 260 9.77 2.89 -2.50
N HIS A 261 9.33 1.88 -3.24
CA HIS A 261 7.99 1.30 -3.08
C HIS A 261 8.04 -0.19 -2.78
N LEU A 262 7.33 -0.63 -1.74
CA LEU A 262 7.15 -2.04 -1.39
C LEU A 262 5.67 -2.40 -1.43
N ILE A 263 5.33 -3.50 -2.11
CA ILE A 263 4.00 -4.10 -2.11
C ILE A 263 4.14 -5.53 -1.58
N LEU A 264 3.51 -5.82 -0.44
CA LEU A 264 3.44 -7.18 0.09
C LEU A 264 2.33 -7.96 -0.60
N ILE A 265 2.61 -9.22 -0.94
CA ILE A 265 1.63 -10.14 -1.54
C ILE A 265 1.75 -11.52 -0.90
N GLY A 266 0.77 -12.38 -1.18
CA GLY A 266 0.83 -13.78 -0.77
C GLY A 266 0.80 -13.93 0.74
N SER A 267 1.88 -14.46 1.32
CA SER A 267 1.98 -14.73 2.76
C SER A 267 3.01 -13.83 3.48
N ALA A 268 3.51 -12.79 2.81
CA ALA A 268 4.40 -11.82 3.44
C ALA A 268 3.62 -11.03 4.49
N VAL A 269 4.20 -10.80 5.66
CA VAL A 269 3.56 -10.04 6.74
C VAL A 269 4.46 -8.97 7.33
N ASN A 270 5.73 -8.88 6.92
CA ASN A 270 6.64 -7.82 7.35
C ASN A 270 7.15 -7.03 6.15
N GLY A 271 6.93 -5.72 6.16
CA GLY A 271 7.43 -4.77 5.18
C GLY A 271 8.19 -3.65 5.88
N ILE A 272 9.46 -3.46 5.54
CA ILE A 272 10.31 -2.44 6.14
C ILE A 272 10.91 -1.58 5.03
N GLY A 273 10.77 -0.27 5.12
CA GLY A 273 11.38 0.70 4.23
C GLY A 273 12.85 0.99 4.58
N ASN A 274 13.32 2.16 4.19
CA ASN A 274 14.71 2.60 4.34
C ASN A 274 14.77 4.06 4.87
N ASN A 275 15.63 4.90 4.31
CA ASN A 275 15.78 6.30 4.76
C ASN A 275 15.23 7.30 3.72
N LEU A 276 14.52 6.79 2.72
CA LEU A 276 13.84 7.56 1.68
C LEU A 276 12.38 7.72 2.06
N ASN A 277 11.65 8.55 1.31
CA ASN A 277 10.20 8.65 1.45
C ASN A 277 9.56 7.43 0.78
N ASN A 278 9.30 6.39 1.55
CA ASN A 278 8.79 5.12 1.07
C ASN A 278 7.27 5.09 0.95
N ILE A 279 6.80 4.29 -0.01
CA ILE A 279 5.43 3.81 -0.07
C ILE A 279 5.47 2.33 0.31
N ILE A 280 4.66 1.91 1.26
CA ILE A 280 4.58 0.51 1.68
C ILE A 280 3.12 0.11 1.73
N GLU A 281 2.75 -0.83 0.86
CA GLU A 281 1.43 -1.43 0.78
C GLU A 281 1.47 -2.83 1.36
N GLY A 282 0.62 -3.07 2.35
CA GLY A 282 0.37 -4.38 2.93
C GLY A 282 -0.47 -5.30 2.04
N ASN A 283 -0.98 -6.37 2.63
CA ASN A 283 -1.95 -7.29 2.03
C ASN A 283 -3.05 -7.63 3.03
N ASP A 284 -3.97 -8.54 2.66
CA ASP A 284 -5.12 -8.92 3.50
C ASP A 284 -4.75 -9.76 4.76
N GLU A 285 -3.45 -9.99 5.04
CA GLU A 285 -2.96 -10.68 6.25
C GLU A 285 -2.59 -9.66 7.33
N ASP A 286 -2.55 -10.05 8.60
CA ASP A 286 -2.12 -9.16 9.70
C ASP A 286 -0.63 -8.74 9.51
N ASN A 287 -0.42 -7.54 8.99
CA ASN A 287 0.84 -6.97 8.54
C ASN A 287 1.54 -6.15 9.63
N TYR A 288 2.87 -6.11 9.50
CA TYR A 288 3.79 -5.32 10.29
C TYR A 288 4.62 -4.44 9.35
N LEU A 289 4.22 -3.18 9.24
CA LEU A 289 4.81 -2.22 8.30
C LEU A 289 5.63 -1.15 9.04
N LYS A 290 6.78 -0.78 8.45
CA LYS A 290 7.70 0.24 8.96
C LYS A 290 8.25 1.10 7.84
N GLY A 291 8.09 2.42 7.93
CA GLY A 291 8.60 3.39 6.94
C GLY A 291 10.12 3.52 7.02
N GLY A 292 10.63 3.91 8.19
CA GLY A 292 12.03 4.23 8.41
C GLY A 292 12.23 5.74 8.52
N GLU A 293 13.42 6.26 8.20
CA GLU A 293 13.56 7.73 8.14
C GLU A 293 12.91 8.22 6.84
N GLY A 294 12.32 9.42 6.84
CA GLY A 294 11.69 9.95 5.63
C GLY A 294 10.26 10.36 5.90
N ASN A 295 9.57 10.91 4.89
CA ASN A 295 8.13 11.12 4.98
C ASN A 295 7.43 9.98 4.22
N ASP A 296 6.91 9.02 4.95
CA ASP A 296 6.47 7.74 4.41
C ASP A 296 4.95 7.66 4.25
N ARG A 297 4.50 6.69 3.45
CA ARG A 297 3.10 6.31 3.29
C ARG A 297 2.94 4.82 3.50
N LEU A 298 2.19 4.44 4.54
CA LEU A 298 1.97 3.05 4.92
C LEU A 298 0.47 2.72 4.83
N TYR A 299 0.14 1.66 4.10
CA TYR A 299 -1.23 1.17 3.95
C TYR A 299 -1.32 -0.26 4.48
N GLY A 300 -2.01 -0.46 5.61
CA GLY A 300 -2.18 -1.78 6.24
C GLY A 300 -3.11 -2.70 5.45
N TYR A 301 -4.35 -2.24 5.25
CA TYR A 301 -5.54 -2.95 4.75
C TYR A 301 -6.44 -3.64 5.79
N LYS A 302 -6.05 -4.76 6.42
CA LYS A 302 -6.94 -5.47 7.34
C LYS A 302 -6.31 -6.06 8.62
N ASN A 303 -6.80 -5.60 9.79
CA ASN A 303 -6.41 -6.04 11.14
C ASN A 303 -4.89 -5.92 11.39
N ASP A 304 -4.32 -4.84 10.92
CA ASP A 304 -2.89 -4.68 10.83
C ASP A 304 -2.31 -3.95 12.04
N SER A 305 -1.05 -4.26 12.30
CA SER A 305 -0.25 -3.50 13.24
C SER A 305 0.75 -2.67 12.43
N ASN A 306 0.34 -1.46 12.05
CA ASN A 306 1.22 -0.47 11.44
C ASN A 306 2.13 0.11 12.52
N TYR A 307 3.20 -0.64 12.82
CA TYR A 307 3.96 -0.49 14.04
C TYR A 307 5.33 0.16 13.81
N TYR A 308 5.50 1.28 14.51
CA TYR A 308 6.75 1.94 14.86
C TYR A 308 7.54 2.43 13.66
N ASP A 309 7.20 3.64 13.25
CA ASP A 309 8.30 4.56 13.03
C ASP A 309 8.85 5.05 14.37
N TYR A 310 10.14 4.87 14.56
CA TYR A 310 10.88 5.46 15.68
C TYR A 310 11.87 6.50 15.17
N TYR A 311 11.83 6.71 13.86
CA TYR A 311 12.69 7.55 13.09
C TYR A 311 11.94 8.85 12.78
N ASP A 312 12.68 9.82 12.28
CA ASP A 312 12.14 11.16 12.06
C ASP A 312 11.39 11.18 10.71
N GLY A 313 10.18 11.75 10.65
CA GLY A 313 9.36 11.78 9.44
C GLY A 313 8.23 12.79 9.47
N ASN A 314 7.30 12.74 8.52
CA ASN A 314 5.98 13.36 8.62
C ASN A 314 5.10 12.45 7.78
N ASP A 315 4.58 11.44 8.43
CA ASP A 315 4.15 10.22 7.78
C ASP A 315 2.63 10.20 7.61
N ILE A 316 2.17 9.38 6.67
CA ILE A 316 0.75 9.07 6.50
C ILE A 316 0.57 7.57 6.70
N LEU A 317 -0.21 7.20 7.71
CA LEU A 317 -0.45 5.81 8.08
C LEU A 317 -1.95 5.52 8.05
N ASP A 318 -2.35 4.52 7.26
CA ASP A 318 -3.73 4.12 7.05
C ASP A 318 -3.96 2.66 7.49
N GLY A 319 -4.81 2.45 8.51
CA GLY A 319 -5.21 1.12 9.01
C GLY A 319 -6.25 0.40 8.13
N TRP A 320 -7.25 1.16 7.63
CA TRP A 320 -8.36 0.73 6.77
C TRP A 320 -9.48 -0.05 7.49
N THR A 321 -9.36 -1.37 7.63
CA THR A 321 -10.48 -2.17 8.15
C THR A 321 -10.01 -3.12 9.23
N GLY A 322 -10.82 -3.34 10.24
CA GLY A 322 -10.41 -4.19 11.36
C GLY A 322 -9.86 -3.35 12.50
N ASP A 323 -9.49 -4.02 13.59
CA ASP A 323 -9.00 -3.33 14.79
C ASP A 323 -7.47 -3.14 14.63
N ASP A 324 -7.04 -1.92 14.33
CA ASP A 324 -5.66 -1.61 13.94
C ASP A 324 -4.86 -0.93 15.06
N GLU A 325 -3.53 -1.12 15.05
CA GLU A 325 -2.60 -0.40 15.92
C GLU A 325 -1.66 0.46 15.06
N VAL A 326 -1.76 1.79 15.16
CA VAL A 326 -1.08 2.75 14.29
C VAL A 326 -0.23 3.73 15.11
N PHE A 327 1.06 3.85 14.76
CA PHE A 327 2.02 4.70 15.49
C PHE A 327 2.77 5.64 14.53
N GLY A 328 2.66 6.96 14.75
CA GLY A 328 3.30 8.01 13.94
C GLY A 328 4.81 8.02 14.13
N GLY A 329 5.28 8.36 15.34
CA GLY A 329 6.69 8.26 15.70
C GLY A 329 7.29 9.61 16.03
N LYS A 330 8.08 10.19 15.15
CA LYS A 330 8.52 11.57 15.33
C LYS A 330 8.18 12.36 14.10
N GLY A 331 7.80 13.60 14.35
CA GLY A 331 7.43 14.54 13.31
C GLY A 331 5.93 14.71 13.27
N ASN A 332 5.42 15.44 12.27
CA ASN A 332 4.00 15.79 12.26
C ASN A 332 3.25 14.78 11.40
N ASP A 333 2.72 13.76 12.04
CA ASP A 333 2.17 12.59 11.37
C ASP A 333 0.66 12.72 11.18
N THR A 334 0.14 11.96 10.21
CA THR A 334 -1.30 11.83 9.97
C THR A 334 -1.70 10.36 9.98
N LEU A 335 -2.55 9.98 10.94
CA LEU A 335 -2.96 8.61 11.17
C LEU A 335 -4.48 8.45 10.95
N TYR A 336 -4.87 7.37 10.28
CA TYR A 336 -6.28 7.02 10.05
C TYR A 336 -6.56 5.57 10.48
N GLY A 337 -7.52 5.39 11.40
CA GLY A 337 -8.02 4.07 11.83
C GLY A 337 -9.04 3.49 10.84
N TRP A 338 -9.96 4.35 10.37
CA TRP A 338 -11.02 4.05 9.41
C TRP A 338 -12.18 3.22 9.97
N THR A 339 -12.15 1.89 9.95
CA THR A 339 -13.27 1.07 10.45
C THR A 339 -12.78 -0.02 11.36
N GLY A 340 -13.31 -0.11 12.57
CA GLY A 340 -12.82 -1.05 13.58
C GLY A 340 -12.48 -0.29 14.85
N ASN A 341 -12.09 -0.97 15.91
CA ASN A 341 -11.75 -0.32 17.17
C ASN A 341 -10.24 -0.14 17.23
N ASP A 342 -9.79 1.05 16.87
CA ASP A 342 -8.40 1.30 16.55
C ASP A 342 -7.64 1.91 17.72
N THR A 343 -6.32 1.70 17.75
CA THR A 343 -5.40 2.37 18.67
C THR A 343 -4.39 3.19 17.89
N LEU A 344 -4.53 4.51 17.95
CA LEU A 344 -3.70 5.46 17.22
C LEU A 344 -2.81 6.23 18.22
N LYS A 345 -1.51 6.30 17.93
CA LYS A 345 -0.55 7.06 18.74
C LYS A 345 0.32 7.96 17.86
N GLY A 346 0.22 9.27 18.04
CA GLY A 346 1.05 10.26 17.34
C GLY A 346 2.52 10.18 17.75
N ASN A 347 2.76 10.19 19.07
CA ASN A 347 4.08 10.21 19.73
C ASN A 347 4.68 11.63 19.85
N ASP A 348 5.87 11.92 19.31
CA ASP A 348 6.53 13.22 19.44
C ASP A 348 6.14 14.14 18.26
N ASP A 349 6.00 15.45 18.52
CA ASP A 349 5.64 16.52 17.56
C ASP A 349 4.12 16.63 17.31
N ASN A 350 3.66 17.44 16.33
CA ASN A 350 2.26 17.85 16.26
C ASN A 350 1.47 16.98 15.28
N ASP A 351 0.69 16.07 15.81
CA ASP A 351 0.07 15.01 15.03
C ASP A 351 -1.40 15.26 14.72
N THR A 352 -1.90 14.57 13.70
CA THR A 352 -3.33 14.52 13.37
C THR A 352 -3.82 13.08 13.32
N LEU A 353 -4.76 12.73 14.19
CA LEU A 353 -5.29 11.37 14.33
C LEU A 353 -6.79 11.36 14.03
N TYR A 354 -7.22 10.40 13.20
CA TYR A 354 -8.62 10.15 12.83
C TYR A 354 -9.00 8.70 13.19
N GLY A 355 -9.87 8.50 14.18
CA GLY A 355 -10.43 7.19 14.52
C GLY A 355 -11.41 6.71 13.45
N GLU A 356 -12.35 7.58 13.08
CA GLU A 356 -13.43 7.35 12.11
C GLU A 356 -14.56 6.45 12.67
N ASP A 357 -14.80 5.23 12.19
CA ASP A 357 -15.90 4.37 12.66
C ASP A 357 -15.38 3.30 13.65
N GLY A 358 -15.80 3.36 14.92
CA GLY A 358 -15.41 2.36 15.92
C GLY A 358 -15.32 2.94 17.32
N ASP A 359 -15.11 2.09 18.34
CA ASP A 359 -14.78 2.60 19.68
C ASP A 359 -13.24 2.74 19.79
N ASP A 360 -12.70 3.92 19.47
CA ASP A 360 -11.26 4.10 19.23
C ASP A 360 -10.49 4.63 20.45
N ILE A 361 -9.16 4.43 20.43
CA ILE A 361 -8.22 5.03 21.38
C ILE A 361 -7.22 5.88 20.61
N LEU A 362 -7.29 7.20 20.78
CA LEU A 362 -6.39 8.15 20.15
C LEU A 362 -5.50 8.81 21.22
N ASN A 363 -4.19 8.77 21.00
CA ASN A 363 -3.18 9.37 21.87
C ASN A 363 -2.25 10.28 21.06
N GLY A 364 -2.38 11.59 21.23
CA GLY A 364 -1.53 12.58 20.56
C GLY A 364 -0.06 12.40 20.93
N GLY A 365 0.25 12.37 22.22
CA GLY A 365 1.60 12.13 22.72
C GLY A 365 2.23 13.40 23.28
N TYR A 366 3.23 13.97 22.62
CA TYR A 366 3.88 15.22 22.98
C TYR A 366 3.83 16.17 21.81
N GLY A 367 3.03 17.22 21.90
CA GLY A 367 2.91 18.14 20.78
C GLY A 367 1.64 18.94 20.90
N ASN A 368 1.31 19.74 19.89
CA ASN A 368 -0.04 20.31 19.82
C ASN A 368 -0.83 19.48 18.82
N ASP A 369 -1.53 18.49 19.33
CA ASP A 369 -2.12 17.44 18.50
C ASP A 369 -3.58 17.75 18.16
N THR A 370 -4.06 17.13 17.09
CA THR A 370 -5.43 17.25 16.61
C THR A 370 -6.04 15.86 16.51
N LEU A 371 -7.00 15.55 17.38
CA LEU A 371 -7.62 14.22 17.48
C LEU A 371 -9.09 14.28 17.12
N PHE A 372 -9.52 13.40 16.23
CA PHE A 372 -10.90 13.19 15.80
C PHE A 372 -11.31 11.76 16.10
N GLY A 373 -12.20 11.55 17.07
CA GLY A 373 -12.75 10.23 17.42
C GLY A 373 -13.59 9.69 16.27
N GLY A 374 -14.71 10.34 15.99
CA GLY A 374 -15.57 9.98 14.86
C GLY A 374 -16.90 9.41 15.33
N ASN A 375 -17.26 8.20 14.91
CA ASN A 375 -18.45 7.49 15.33
C ASN A 375 -18.08 6.36 16.29
N GLY A 376 -18.60 6.39 17.51
CA GLY A 376 -18.38 5.35 18.50
C GLY A 376 -18.14 5.96 19.87
N ASN A 377 -17.62 5.20 20.81
CA ASN A 377 -17.34 5.68 22.16
C ASN A 377 -15.83 5.79 22.37
N ASP A 378 -15.29 6.93 21.98
CA ASP A 378 -13.85 7.07 21.79
C ASP A 378 -13.14 7.50 23.07
N ILE A 379 -11.85 7.23 23.15
CA ILE A 379 -10.95 7.70 24.20
C ILE A 379 -9.90 8.60 23.53
N LEU A 380 -10.00 9.90 23.76
CA LEU A 380 -9.08 10.89 23.23
C LEU A 380 -8.14 11.39 24.33
N ILE A 381 -6.86 11.26 24.08
CA ILE A 381 -5.78 11.54 25.00
C ILE A 381 -4.85 12.54 24.30
N GLY A 382 -4.66 13.71 24.90
CA GLY A 382 -3.67 14.69 24.42
C GLY A 382 -2.26 14.28 24.84
N ASP A 383 -1.79 14.89 25.92
CA ASP A 383 -0.52 14.51 26.53
C ASP A 383 -0.65 13.44 27.64
N ILE A 384 0.24 12.43 27.64
CA ILE A 384 0.54 11.65 28.85
C ILE A 384 2.02 11.57 29.17
N GLY A 385 2.47 12.54 29.99
CA GLY A 385 3.80 12.51 30.63
C GLY A 385 4.07 11.33 31.60
N TYR A 386 3.19 10.31 31.67
CA TYR A 386 3.37 9.09 32.48
C TYR A 386 3.53 7.81 31.63
N TYR A 387 3.16 7.85 30.35
CA TYR A 387 3.26 6.74 29.40
C TYR A 387 3.96 7.18 28.10
N ALA A 388 4.85 8.18 28.22
CA ALA A 388 5.89 8.38 27.22
C ALA A 388 6.54 7.00 26.99
N ASP A 389 6.40 6.48 25.78
CA ASP A 389 7.07 5.24 25.47
C ASP A 389 8.57 5.52 25.62
N VAL A 390 9.35 4.45 25.84
CA VAL A 390 10.79 4.59 25.71
C VAL A 390 11.00 5.24 24.34
N GLY A 391 11.75 6.34 24.25
CA GLY A 391 12.00 7.06 22.99
C GLY A 391 11.50 8.49 22.96
N ASP A 392 10.31 8.73 23.52
CA ASP A 392 9.63 10.02 23.44
C ASP A 392 10.39 11.08 24.27
N SER A 393 10.69 12.21 23.65
CA SER A 393 11.53 13.27 24.23
C SER A 393 10.93 14.67 24.09
N GLY A 394 9.72 14.74 23.54
CA GLY A 394 8.95 15.96 23.34
C GLY A 394 8.54 16.68 24.63
N SER A 395 7.85 17.80 24.43
CA SER A 395 7.24 18.56 25.52
C SER A 395 5.73 18.53 25.35
N PRO A 396 4.95 18.50 26.45
CA PRO A 396 3.49 18.60 26.37
C PRO A 396 3.05 19.83 25.56
N GLY A 397 1.97 19.76 24.80
CA GLY A 397 1.43 20.89 24.05
C GLY A 397 -0.06 21.13 24.30
N ASN A 398 -0.70 21.93 23.44
CA ASN A 398 -2.10 22.28 23.62
C ASN A 398 -2.91 21.58 22.55
N ASP A 399 -3.67 20.57 22.97
CA ASP A 399 -4.31 19.65 22.03
C ASP A 399 -5.72 20.07 21.69
N LEU A 400 -6.21 19.58 20.55
CA LEU A 400 -7.57 19.80 20.06
C LEU A 400 -8.29 18.45 19.93
N PHE A 401 -9.46 18.33 20.56
CA PHE A 401 -10.25 17.10 20.53
C PHE A 401 -11.63 17.30 19.91
N TRP A 402 -12.00 16.42 18.99
CA TRP A 402 -13.36 16.23 18.52
C TRP A 402 -13.77 14.80 18.83
N GLY A 403 -14.69 14.61 19.79
CA GLY A 403 -15.23 13.27 20.10
C GLY A 403 -16.04 12.73 18.94
N GLY A 404 -17.10 13.46 18.55
CA GLY A 404 -17.95 13.10 17.41
C GLY A 404 -19.28 12.54 17.88
N LEU A 405 -19.72 11.42 17.30
CA LEU A 405 -20.95 10.74 17.67
C LEU A 405 -20.68 9.61 18.66
N GLY A 406 -21.24 9.70 19.86
CA GLY A 406 -21.26 8.62 20.84
C GLY A 406 -20.75 9.09 22.19
N ALA A 407 -20.49 8.17 23.12
CA ALA A 407 -20.18 8.52 24.50
C ALA A 407 -18.67 8.63 24.73
N ASP A 408 -18.10 9.77 24.33
CA ASP A 408 -16.65 9.93 24.25
C ASP A 408 -16.00 10.30 25.59
N LYS A 409 -14.71 10.01 25.71
CA LYS A 409 -13.89 10.30 26.89
C LYS A 409 -12.67 11.13 26.53
N PHE A 410 -12.63 12.34 27.04
CA PHE A 410 -11.48 13.25 26.92
C PHE A 410 -10.60 13.12 28.16
N VAL A 411 -9.40 12.59 28.00
CA VAL A 411 -8.51 12.21 29.10
C VAL A 411 -7.47 13.30 29.35
N PHE A 412 -7.34 13.72 30.61
CA PHE A 412 -6.31 14.66 31.04
C PHE A 412 -5.45 14.07 32.16
N SER A 413 -4.14 14.21 32.00
CA SER A 413 -3.17 13.50 32.81
C SER A 413 -2.14 14.40 33.51
N ALA A 414 -2.15 15.73 33.43
CA ALA A 414 -1.37 16.59 34.32
C ALA A 414 -1.79 18.07 34.22
N THR A 415 -1.28 18.91 35.11
CA THR A 415 -1.13 20.36 34.83
C THR A 415 0.33 20.63 34.45
N ASP A 416 0.68 20.37 33.21
CA ASP A 416 1.95 20.79 32.57
C ASP A 416 1.99 22.29 32.25
N GLY A 417 0.86 22.98 32.41
CA GLY A 417 0.70 24.40 32.11
C GLY A 417 0.21 24.68 30.69
N LYS A 418 -0.15 23.63 29.96
CA LYS A 418 -0.86 23.68 28.69
C LYS A 418 -2.37 23.67 28.92
N ILE A 419 -3.09 24.08 27.88
CA ILE A 419 -4.53 24.26 27.91
C ILE A 419 -5.10 23.64 26.66
N ASP A 420 -5.58 22.42 26.81
CA ASP A 420 -6.20 21.70 25.71
C ASP A 420 -7.63 22.18 25.48
N THR A 421 -8.13 21.92 24.28
CA THR A 421 -9.45 22.36 23.85
C THR A 421 -10.27 21.20 23.33
N ILE A 422 -11.34 20.90 24.07
CA ILE A 422 -12.41 20.04 23.57
C ILE A 422 -13.30 20.92 22.68
N LYS A 423 -13.27 20.61 21.39
CA LYS A 423 -14.03 21.30 20.34
C LYS A 423 -15.45 20.79 20.27
N ASP A 424 -15.62 19.50 20.54
CA ASP A 424 -16.91 18.86 20.52
C ASP A 424 -17.18 18.06 21.81
N PHE A 425 -18.18 18.50 22.57
CA PHE A 425 -18.62 17.86 23.81
C PHE A 425 -20.14 17.91 23.92
N TYR A 426 -20.82 16.78 23.81
CA TYR A 426 -22.26 16.68 23.90
C TYR A 426 -22.70 15.93 25.16
N THR A 427 -23.36 16.66 26.06
CA THR A 427 -23.96 16.07 27.27
C THR A 427 -25.11 15.09 26.97
N ALA A 428 -25.67 15.16 25.76
CA ALA A 428 -26.73 14.26 25.30
C ALA A 428 -26.19 12.87 24.94
N ASP A 429 -24.96 12.81 24.42
CA ASP A 429 -24.31 11.56 23.99
C ASP A 429 -23.55 10.90 25.14
N SER A 430 -23.49 11.59 26.29
CA SER A 430 -22.92 11.15 27.57
C SER A 430 -21.41 11.28 27.69
N ASP A 431 -20.82 12.18 26.90
CA ASP A 431 -19.42 12.53 26.95
C ASP A 431 -18.92 12.81 28.36
N LYS A 432 -17.67 12.42 28.59
CA LYS A 432 -16.96 12.55 29.87
C LYS A 432 -15.61 13.18 29.70
N VAL A 433 -15.23 13.95 30.70
CA VAL A 433 -13.85 14.31 30.97
C VAL A 433 -13.31 13.30 31.98
N LEU A 434 -12.28 12.56 31.61
CA LEU A 434 -11.57 11.62 32.49
C LEU A 434 -10.33 12.30 33.06
N ILE A 435 -10.20 12.26 34.39
CA ILE A 435 -9.01 12.78 35.08
C ILE A 435 -8.29 11.66 35.81
N VAL A 436 -7.00 11.50 35.51
CA VAL A 436 -6.12 10.58 36.23
C VAL A 436 -5.74 11.19 37.59
N LYS A 437 -6.21 10.57 38.69
CA LYS A 437 -6.09 11.14 40.05
C LYS A 437 -4.64 11.38 40.47
N SER A 438 -3.76 10.43 40.21
CA SER A 438 -2.35 10.47 40.62
C SER A 438 -1.63 11.69 40.04
N SER A 439 -1.99 12.07 38.83
CA SER A 439 -1.29 13.12 38.12
C SER A 439 -1.73 14.54 38.46
N PHE A 440 -3.02 14.73 38.80
CA PHE A 440 -3.52 15.99 39.36
C PHE A 440 -3.38 16.08 40.88
N GLY A 441 -3.15 14.95 41.58
CA GLY A 441 -3.33 14.87 43.02
C GLY A 441 -4.80 15.07 43.44
N ALA A 442 -5.74 14.68 42.57
CA ALA A 442 -7.17 14.84 42.79
C ALA A 442 -7.70 13.77 43.75
N THR A 443 -8.53 14.20 44.70
CA THR A 443 -9.19 13.33 45.70
C THR A 443 -10.71 13.35 45.58
N SER A 444 -11.27 14.36 44.91
CA SER A 444 -12.71 14.49 44.63
C SER A 444 -12.99 15.48 43.50
N THR A 445 -14.14 15.32 42.84
CA THR A 445 -14.62 16.20 41.75
C THR A 445 -14.88 17.64 42.21
N ASN A 446 -15.08 17.88 43.51
CA ASN A 446 -15.28 19.22 44.06
C ASN A 446 -14.03 20.12 43.97
N GLN A 447 -12.86 19.55 43.66
CA GLN A 447 -11.63 20.31 43.39
C GLN A 447 -11.62 20.95 42.00
N PHE A 448 -12.59 20.59 41.15
CA PHE A 448 -12.74 21.08 39.80
C PHE A 448 -13.88 22.09 39.70
N SER A 449 -13.74 23.05 38.79
CA SER A 449 -14.78 24.04 38.49
C SER A 449 -14.85 24.33 37.00
N TYR A 450 -16.04 24.72 36.53
CA TYR A 450 -16.33 25.03 35.14
C TYR A 450 -16.91 26.44 35.01
N ASN A 451 -16.38 27.24 34.09
CA ASN A 451 -16.91 28.55 33.77
C ASN A 451 -17.75 28.47 32.48
N SER A 452 -19.07 28.43 32.62
CA SER A 452 -19.99 28.29 31.49
C SER A 452 -19.97 29.46 30.49
N SER A 453 -19.45 30.64 30.86
CA SER A 453 -19.33 31.76 29.92
C SER A 453 -18.13 31.60 28.99
N THR A 454 -17.03 31.04 29.50
CA THR A 454 -15.78 30.88 28.75
C THR A 454 -15.55 29.46 28.26
N GLY A 455 -16.20 28.46 28.83
CA GLY A 455 -15.90 27.04 28.59
C GLY A 455 -14.73 26.51 29.43
N ALA A 456 -14.08 27.35 30.23
CA ALA A 456 -12.84 26.98 30.90
C ALA A 456 -13.06 26.01 32.08
N LEU A 457 -12.23 24.98 32.14
CA LEU A 457 -12.12 24.01 33.22
C LEU A 457 -10.90 24.33 34.10
N TYR A 458 -11.10 24.25 35.41
CA TYR A 458 -10.07 24.56 36.39
C TYR A 458 -9.92 23.45 37.42
N PHE A 459 -8.69 23.17 37.83
CA PHE A 459 -8.34 22.38 39.00
C PHE A 459 -7.69 23.29 40.04
N GLN A 460 -8.30 23.41 41.22
CA GLN A 460 -7.80 24.26 42.33
C GLN A 460 -7.46 25.72 41.92
N GLY A 461 -8.14 26.26 40.90
CA GLY A 461 -7.96 27.63 40.42
C GLY A 461 -6.98 27.77 39.24
N THR A 462 -6.29 26.70 38.86
CA THR A 462 -5.45 26.66 37.65
C THR A 462 -6.28 26.13 36.49
N GLN A 463 -6.29 26.84 35.37
CA GLN A 463 -6.96 26.38 34.15
C GLN A 463 -6.15 25.24 33.53
N PHE A 464 -6.84 24.19 33.07
CA PHE A 464 -6.19 23.06 32.38
C PHE A 464 -6.83 22.72 31.04
N ALA A 465 -8.11 23.08 30.82
CA ALA A 465 -8.78 22.80 29.54
C ALA A 465 -9.87 23.82 29.23
N ILE A 466 -10.35 23.79 27.99
CA ILE A 466 -11.48 24.58 27.49
C ILE A 466 -12.46 23.63 26.77
N ILE A 467 -13.76 23.74 27.08
CA ILE A 467 -14.83 23.16 26.26
C ILE A 467 -15.43 24.28 25.42
N GLU A 468 -15.13 24.31 24.12
CA GLU A 468 -15.42 25.48 23.27
C GLU A 468 -16.90 25.62 22.92
N ASN A 469 -17.59 24.52 22.67
CA ASN A 469 -19.01 24.50 22.33
C ASN A 469 -19.94 24.84 23.53
N LYS A 470 -19.38 24.88 24.76
CA LYS A 470 -20.03 25.30 26.02
C LYS A 470 -21.38 24.60 26.25
N PRO A 471 -21.38 23.30 26.54
CA PRO A 471 -22.59 22.51 26.52
C PRO A 471 -23.53 22.91 27.66
N ASP A 472 -24.82 22.99 27.35
CA ASP A 472 -25.87 23.23 28.32
C ASP A 472 -25.92 22.05 29.32
N GLY A 473 -26.01 22.37 30.61
CA GLY A 473 -26.13 21.37 31.68
C GLY A 473 -24.82 20.71 32.10
N PHE A 474 -23.66 21.09 31.54
CA PHE A 474 -22.38 20.60 32.02
C PHE A 474 -22.18 20.91 33.51
N SER A 475 -21.73 19.89 34.25
CA SER A 475 -21.32 20.05 35.65
C SER A 475 -20.22 19.06 35.99
N THR A 476 -19.27 19.50 36.81
CA THR A 476 -18.10 18.71 37.19
C THR A 476 -18.46 17.43 37.96
N ASN A 477 -19.57 17.41 38.68
CA ASN A 477 -20.00 16.21 39.41
C ASN A 477 -20.68 15.14 38.53
N LEU A 478 -21.13 15.50 37.34
CA LEU A 478 -21.83 14.59 36.43
C LEU A 478 -20.98 14.18 35.23
N HIS A 479 -20.03 15.01 34.83
CA HIS A 479 -19.30 14.85 33.57
C HIS A 479 -17.78 14.77 33.75
N ILE A 480 -17.27 14.89 34.98
CA ILE A 480 -15.87 14.58 35.28
C ILE A 480 -15.83 13.29 36.08
N ASP A 481 -15.14 12.29 35.54
CA ASP A 481 -14.85 11.04 36.23
C ASP A 481 -13.39 11.04 36.70
N LEU A 482 -13.18 10.60 37.95
CA LEU A 482 -11.86 10.46 38.54
C LEU A 482 -11.44 8.99 38.51
N VAL A 483 -10.39 8.69 37.76
CA VAL A 483 -9.86 7.33 37.58
C VAL A 483 -8.48 7.17 38.21
N ASP A 484 -8.13 5.96 38.63
CA ASP A 484 -6.79 5.67 39.18
C ASP A 484 -5.78 5.38 38.05
N THR A 485 -6.26 4.78 36.96
CA THR A 485 -5.54 4.51 35.69
C THR A 485 -6.52 4.70 34.53
N ILE A 486 -5.99 4.91 33.33
CA ILE A 486 -6.77 5.00 32.09
C ILE A 486 -7.22 3.61 31.68
#